data_AF-A0A939XBA5-F1
#
_entry.id   AF-A0A939XBA5-F1
#
_cell.length_a   1.000
_cell.length_b   1.000
_cell.length_c   1.000
_cell.angle_alpha   90.00
_cell.angle_beta   90.00
_cell.angle_gamma   90.00
#
_symmetry.space_group_name_H-M   'P 1'
#
loop_
_entity.id
_entity.type
_entity.pdbx_description
1 polymer ?
#
loop_
_entity_poly.entity_id
_entity_poly.type
_entity_poly.pdbx_seq_one_letter_code
_entity_poly.pdbx_strand_id
1 'polypeptide(L)'
;MQKVRIRYAASILLVLMFILTPLRFLRAADAEATYDANGGSVSIYTVKNNTNKEMIGWTITIKGVPEGAVVQNAWNASCSLSGGTLTFTSNQDWNSNIPANGSVYVSVGCYMEIAGPDCNYAVGTWSPTSVTVTPKFGASTNTPTPVPATPTPIPTAAPTAAPTAAPTAAPTAAPTAAPTAAPVNPTAAPTETTPAPTDTTSTEVAETTLDPNAGTVAPVAGDDWLTTDGNKIVDQNGTQVWLTGINWFGYNTGTNVFDGCRNCNMDAALKAIADHGFNLLRFPMSAEVVLAWKNGIYPEANFNQASNAELVGMNSQQIFDYALSLCQKYGIKVMLDIHSANTDASGHMTNLWYTDKVSIQDYYDSLSYLADRYKDNDTIVAYDLKNEPHGKPNEDKAIWNESALDNNWKHVAEVAGNLVLDANPDALIVIEGIEIYPKDLSTNADYSSTSDADYYYNWWGANLRGVKDYPIDFGSPERNKQIVYSPHDYGPTVYEQPWFQGSFDYESLKADCWNDNWLYIHNEGIAPILIGEWGG
;
A
#
# COMPACT_ATOMS: atom_id res chain seq x y z
N MET A 1 -12.46 13.16 -61.14
CA MET A 1 -13.03 14.23 -60.30
C MET A 1 -13.09 13.63 -58.90
N GLN A 2 -12.43 14.06 -57.83
CA GLN A 2 -11.81 15.33 -57.40
C GLN A 2 -10.83 14.92 -56.25
N LYS A 3 -9.56 14.62 -56.53
CA LYS A 3 -8.33 15.35 -56.14
C LYS A 3 -8.28 16.00 -54.73
N VAL A 4 -7.14 15.73 -54.03
CA VAL A 4 -6.39 16.58 -53.04
C VAL A 4 -6.68 16.25 -51.56
N ARG A 5 -5.73 15.98 -50.61
CA ARG A 5 -4.26 16.18 -50.50
C ARG A 5 -3.62 15.25 -49.44
N ILE A 6 -2.38 14.89 -49.71
CA ILE A 6 -1.36 14.28 -48.82
C ILE A 6 -0.88 15.28 -47.75
N ARG A 7 -0.59 14.81 -46.53
CA ARG A 7 0.63 15.16 -45.75
C ARG A 7 1.05 13.99 -44.84
N TYR A 8 1.85 13.07 -45.37
CA TYR A 8 2.90 12.43 -44.57
C TYR A 8 4.13 13.33 -44.66
N ALA A 9 4.55 13.90 -43.54
CA ALA A 9 5.87 14.48 -43.36
C ALA A 9 6.41 13.93 -42.04
N ALA A 10 7.52 13.23 -42.15
CA ALA A 10 8.27 12.67 -41.04
C ALA A 10 8.71 13.76 -40.05
N SER A 11 8.56 13.47 -38.76
CA SER A 11 9.49 13.89 -37.71
C SER A 11 9.42 12.88 -36.57
N ILE A 12 10.45 12.05 -36.51
CA ILE A 12 10.96 11.39 -35.30
C ILE A 12 11.12 12.47 -34.23
N LEU A 13 10.21 12.57 -33.25
CA LEU A 13 10.39 13.07 -31.87
C LEU A 13 9.00 13.26 -31.20
N LEU A 14 8.46 12.24 -30.52
CA LEU A 14 7.47 12.45 -29.45
C LEU A 14 7.37 11.23 -28.51
N VAL A 15 8.54 10.77 -28.04
CA VAL A 15 8.68 9.92 -26.87
C VAL A 15 9.66 10.65 -25.95
N LEU A 16 9.14 11.68 -25.26
CA LEU A 16 9.67 12.36 -24.07
C LEU A 16 8.88 13.66 -23.92
N MET A 17 7.69 13.59 -23.31
CA MET A 17 7.02 14.78 -22.79
C MET A 17 6.22 14.46 -21.52
N PHE A 18 6.77 13.60 -20.66
CA PHE A 18 6.68 13.86 -19.23
C PHE A 18 7.88 14.73 -18.89
N ILE A 19 7.63 16.03 -18.89
CA ILE A 19 8.56 17.02 -18.37
C ILE A 19 8.68 16.68 -16.88
N LEU A 20 9.86 16.23 -16.46
CA LEU A 20 10.37 16.48 -15.11
C LEU A 20 10.07 17.94 -14.78
N THR A 21 8.99 18.22 -14.05
CA THR A 21 8.72 19.55 -13.53
C THR A 21 9.78 19.78 -12.45
N PRO A 22 10.65 20.80 -12.60
CA PRO A 22 11.71 21.01 -11.64
C PRO A 22 11.10 21.40 -10.30
N LEU A 23 11.54 20.78 -9.20
CA LEU A 23 11.44 21.38 -7.87
C LEU A 23 11.95 22.81 -7.98
N ARG A 24 11.06 23.80 -7.81
CA ARG A 24 11.44 25.22 -7.95
C ARG A 24 12.01 25.71 -6.63
N PHE A 25 13.33 25.87 -6.59
CA PHE A 25 14.01 26.54 -5.47
C PHE A 25 13.81 28.05 -5.55
N LEU A 26 13.34 28.66 -4.46
CA LEU A 26 13.32 30.11 -4.29
C LEU A 26 14.24 30.50 -3.13
N ARG A 27 15.39 31.09 -3.49
CA ARG A 27 16.28 31.76 -2.54
C ARG A 27 15.67 33.09 -2.11
N ALA A 28 15.07 33.14 -0.92
CA ALA A 28 15.07 34.37 -0.12
C ALA A 28 16.27 34.29 0.86
N ALA A 29 16.85 35.44 1.21
CA ALA A 29 18.09 35.50 2.00
C ALA A 29 17.99 34.80 3.37
N ASP A 30 16.77 34.66 3.92
CA ASP A 30 16.55 34.21 5.30
C ASP A 30 15.80 32.87 5.42
N ALA A 31 15.00 32.45 4.42
CA ALA A 31 14.28 31.18 4.44
C ALA A 31 13.88 30.70 3.03
N GLU A 32 13.73 29.39 2.83
CA GLU A 32 13.26 28.79 1.57
C GLU A 32 12.30 27.61 1.81
N ALA A 33 11.47 27.28 0.82
CA ALA A 33 10.54 26.16 0.88
C ALA A 33 10.48 25.38 -0.43
N THR A 34 10.26 24.07 -0.35
CA THR A 34 9.94 23.20 -1.49
C THR A 34 8.44 23.03 -1.58
N TYR A 35 7.89 23.17 -2.79
CA TYR A 35 6.44 23.09 -3.00
C TYR A 35 6.12 22.46 -4.36
N ASP A 36 4.88 21.95 -4.45
CA ASP A 36 4.22 21.56 -5.68
C ASP A 36 2.86 22.26 -5.79
N ALA A 37 2.45 22.58 -7.02
CA ALA A 37 1.19 23.23 -7.32
C ALA A 37 0.59 22.59 -8.59
N ASN A 38 -0.26 21.57 -8.40
CA ASN A 38 -0.79 20.73 -9.47
C ASN A 38 -2.31 20.53 -9.33
N GLY A 39 -3.04 20.72 -10.43
CA GLY A 39 -4.44 20.25 -10.56
C GLY A 39 -5.38 20.58 -9.40
N GLY A 40 -5.31 21.78 -8.84
CA GLY A 40 -6.14 22.23 -7.72
C GLY A 40 -5.44 22.19 -6.38
N SER A 41 -4.38 21.40 -6.22
CA SER A 41 -3.65 21.28 -4.96
C SER A 41 -2.39 22.14 -4.92
N VAL A 42 -2.02 22.54 -3.71
CA VAL A 42 -0.71 23.12 -3.39
C VAL A 42 -0.18 22.39 -2.18
N SER A 43 1.00 21.79 -2.30
CA SER A 43 1.71 21.09 -1.23
C SER A 43 3.06 21.75 -0.96
N ILE A 44 3.43 21.89 0.30
CA ILE A 44 4.71 22.42 0.78
C ILE A 44 5.36 21.32 1.62
N TYR A 45 6.55 20.89 1.20
CA TYR A 45 7.20 19.72 1.78
C TYR A 45 8.22 20.09 2.85
N THR A 46 9.04 21.10 2.59
CA THR A 46 10.12 21.50 3.50
C THR A 46 10.12 23.00 3.70
N VAL A 47 10.40 23.45 4.92
CA VAL A 47 10.76 24.84 5.22
C VAL A 47 12.15 24.86 5.81
N LYS A 48 13.03 25.71 5.27
CA LYS A 48 14.42 25.84 5.70
C LYS A 48 14.70 27.26 6.17
N ASN A 49 15.35 27.34 7.33
CA ASN A 49 15.86 28.54 7.94
C ASN A 49 17.30 28.77 7.47
N ASN A 50 17.56 29.85 6.75
CA ASN A 50 18.92 30.22 6.29
C ASN A 50 19.60 31.22 7.23
N THR A 51 19.00 31.52 8.38
CA THR A 51 19.52 32.49 9.34
C THR A 51 20.27 31.83 10.51
N ASN A 52 21.00 32.66 11.25
CA ASN A 52 21.68 32.27 12.48
C ASN A 52 20.80 32.36 13.75
N LYS A 53 19.48 32.53 13.60
CA LYS A 53 18.51 32.60 14.71
C LYS A 53 17.46 31.51 14.55
N GLU A 54 16.98 30.98 15.67
CA GLU A 54 15.84 30.06 15.65
C GLU A 54 14.59 30.79 15.14
N MET A 55 13.94 30.19 14.15
CA MET A 55 12.66 30.61 13.64
C MET A 55 11.56 29.97 14.50
N ILE A 56 10.59 30.74 14.95
CA ILE A 56 9.46 30.28 15.80
C ILE A 56 8.12 30.29 15.05
N GLY A 57 8.20 30.32 13.73
CA GLY A 57 7.07 30.26 12.83
C GLY A 57 7.41 30.85 11.47
N TRP A 58 6.54 30.61 10.50
CA TRP A 58 6.72 31.08 9.14
C TRP A 58 5.38 31.34 8.47
N THR A 59 5.44 32.19 7.44
CA THR A 59 4.33 32.42 6.53
C THR A 59 4.80 32.21 5.10
N ILE A 60 4.13 31.37 4.34
CA ILE A 60 4.41 31.13 2.92
C ILE A 60 3.30 31.75 2.09
N THR A 61 3.66 32.64 1.17
CA THR A 61 2.75 33.37 0.30
C THR A 61 2.98 32.96 -1.15
N ILE A 62 1.94 32.48 -1.84
CA ILE A 62 1.97 32.05 -3.24
C ILE A 62 1.01 32.94 -4.02
N LYS A 63 1.52 33.70 -4.99
CA LYS A 63 0.71 34.60 -5.84
C LYS A 63 0.45 33.99 -7.20
N GLY A 64 -0.60 34.49 -7.86
CA GLY A 64 -1.00 34.08 -9.19
C GLY A 64 -2.05 32.98 -9.21
N VAL A 65 -2.70 32.72 -8.06
CA VAL A 65 -3.81 31.78 -7.99
C VAL A 65 -4.92 32.28 -8.92
N PRO A 66 -5.47 31.42 -9.79
CA PRO A 66 -6.54 31.79 -10.72
C PRO A 66 -7.73 32.47 -10.04
N GLU A 67 -8.34 33.43 -10.75
CA GLU A 67 -9.52 34.14 -10.28
C GLU A 67 -10.71 33.19 -10.08
N GLY A 68 -11.47 33.41 -9.01
CA GLY A 68 -12.60 32.54 -8.65
C GLY A 68 -12.23 31.27 -7.88
N ALA A 69 -10.94 31.03 -7.63
CA ALA A 69 -10.49 29.93 -6.78
C ALA A 69 -10.90 30.13 -5.31
N VAL A 70 -11.29 29.05 -4.66
CA VAL A 70 -11.65 28.97 -3.24
C VAL A 70 -10.92 27.78 -2.62
N VAL A 71 -10.34 27.97 -1.43
CA VAL A 71 -9.74 26.88 -0.65
C VAL A 71 -10.87 26.04 -0.06
N GLN A 72 -10.91 24.75 -0.40
CA GLN A 72 -11.92 23.82 0.12
C GLN A 72 -11.47 23.18 1.43
N ASN A 73 -10.22 22.73 1.45
CA ASN A 73 -9.61 22.11 2.62
C ASN A 73 -8.13 22.44 2.66
N ALA A 74 -7.59 22.45 3.87
CA ALA A 74 -6.18 22.62 4.15
C ALA A 74 -5.76 21.65 5.24
N TRP A 75 -4.52 21.17 5.18
CA TRP A 75 -3.96 20.25 6.15
C TRP A 75 -2.64 20.79 6.70
N ASN A 76 -2.38 20.46 7.97
CA ASN A 76 -1.13 20.71 8.69
C ASN A 76 -0.66 22.19 8.81
N ALA A 77 -1.41 23.15 8.26
CA ALA A 77 -1.21 24.59 8.43
C ALA A 77 -2.52 25.38 8.30
N SER A 78 -2.54 26.60 8.82
CA SER A 78 -3.61 27.55 8.50
C SER A 78 -3.42 28.06 7.08
N CYS A 79 -4.44 27.92 6.22
CA CYS A 79 -4.40 28.37 4.83
C CYS A 79 -5.50 29.41 4.56
N SER A 80 -5.18 30.45 3.79
CA SER A 80 -6.15 31.46 3.35
C SER A 80 -5.86 31.90 1.92
N LEU A 81 -6.91 32.24 1.18
CA LEU A 81 -6.81 32.77 -0.18
C LEU A 81 -7.52 34.12 -0.26
N SER A 82 -6.78 35.16 -0.65
CA SER A 82 -7.32 36.50 -0.83
C SER A 82 -6.60 37.23 -1.96
N GLY A 83 -7.34 37.84 -2.89
CA GLY A 83 -6.78 38.62 -3.99
C GLY A 83 -5.75 37.86 -4.84
N GLY A 84 -6.02 36.58 -5.16
CA GLY A 84 -5.12 35.72 -5.94
C GLY A 84 -3.83 35.33 -5.20
N THR A 85 -3.82 35.51 -3.88
CA THR A 85 -2.68 35.22 -2.99
C THR A 85 -3.07 34.17 -1.96
N LEU A 86 -2.46 32.99 -2.07
CA LEU A 86 -2.58 31.89 -1.12
C LEU A 86 -1.54 32.08 0.00
N THR A 87 -1.95 31.93 1.25
CA THR A 87 -1.10 32.16 2.42
C THR A 87 -1.19 30.99 3.39
N PHE A 88 -0.08 30.31 3.63
CA PHE A 88 0.08 29.28 4.65
C PHE A 88 0.79 29.86 5.87
N THR A 89 0.31 29.55 7.08
CA THR A 89 0.93 29.97 8.34
C THR A 89 1.13 28.76 9.25
N SER A 90 2.34 28.63 9.81
CA SER A 90 2.65 27.64 10.84
C SER A 90 1.80 27.87 12.08
N ASN A 91 1.07 26.86 12.52
CA ASN A 91 0.20 26.93 13.69
C ASN A 91 0.32 25.70 14.61
N GLN A 92 1.28 24.81 14.34
CA GLN A 92 1.56 23.62 15.13
C GLN A 92 2.97 23.70 15.70
N ASP A 93 3.17 23.24 16.93
CA ASP A 93 4.47 23.37 17.62
C ASP A 93 5.58 22.60 16.88
N TRP A 94 5.24 21.45 16.27
CA TRP A 94 6.18 20.60 15.55
C TRP A 94 6.66 21.19 14.21
N ASN A 95 5.91 22.11 13.59
CA ASN A 95 6.29 22.73 12.32
C ASN A 95 6.68 24.21 12.44
N SER A 96 6.51 24.83 13.62
CA SER A 96 6.80 26.25 13.82
C SER A 96 8.26 26.52 14.18
N ASN A 97 8.90 25.65 14.96
CA ASN A 97 10.26 25.87 15.45
C ASN A 97 11.32 25.25 14.52
N ILE A 98 12.14 26.10 13.90
CA ILE A 98 13.22 25.67 12.99
C ILE A 98 14.55 26.24 13.50
N PRO A 99 15.50 25.39 13.92
CA PRO A 99 16.81 25.83 14.39
C PRO A 99 17.53 26.71 13.36
N ALA A 100 18.50 27.50 13.83
CA ALA A 100 19.39 28.25 12.96
C ALA A 100 20.06 27.33 11.92
N ASN A 101 20.02 27.70 10.64
CA ASN A 101 20.48 26.89 9.50
C ASN A 101 19.80 25.50 9.36
N GLY A 102 18.69 25.26 10.08
CA GLY A 102 17.96 23.99 10.08
C GLY A 102 16.84 23.96 9.03
N SER A 103 16.26 22.77 8.84
CA SER A 103 15.08 22.54 8.01
C SER A 103 14.12 21.58 8.69
N VAL A 104 12.84 21.70 8.39
CA VAL A 104 11.79 20.80 8.86
C VAL A 104 10.96 20.34 7.68
N TYR A 105 10.63 19.05 7.64
CA TYR A 105 9.63 18.50 6.73
C TYR A 105 8.25 18.78 7.32
N VAL A 106 7.40 19.51 6.59
CA VAL A 106 6.13 20.03 7.11
C VAL A 106 4.89 19.41 6.45
N SER A 107 5.01 18.87 5.23
CA SER A 107 3.89 18.33 4.44
C SER A 107 2.56 19.06 4.68
N VAL A 108 2.54 20.36 4.39
CA VAL A 108 1.35 21.21 4.54
C VAL A 108 0.78 21.51 3.17
N GLY A 109 -0.52 21.73 3.07
CA GLY A 109 -1.09 22.06 1.77
C GLY A 109 -2.56 22.38 1.83
N CYS A 110 -3.10 22.66 0.65
CA CYS A 110 -4.52 22.87 0.46
C CYS A 110 -4.97 22.37 -0.90
N TYR A 111 -6.27 22.14 -1.02
CA TYR A 111 -6.93 21.92 -2.29
C TYR A 111 -7.92 23.06 -2.56
N MET A 112 -7.95 23.50 -3.81
CA MET A 112 -8.67 24.67 -4.29
C MET A 112 -9.53 24.32 -5.50
N GLU A 113 -10.70 24.95 -5.58
CA GLU A 113 -11.64 24.80 -6.68
C GLU A 113 -12.14 26.13 -7.22
N ILE A 114 -12.62 26.14 -8.47
CA ILE A 114 -13.30 27.26 -9.11
C ILE A 114 -14.74 26.86 -9.38
N ALA A 115 -15.68 27.74 -9.03
CA ALA A 115 -17.10 27.53 -9.31
C ALA A 115 -17.36 27.51 -10.82
N GLY A 116 -18.03 26.45 -11.29
CA GLY A 116 -18.49 26.31 -12.66
C GLY A 116 -20.01 26.16 -12.77
N PRO A 117 -20.56 26.20 -13.99
CA PRO A 117 -22.00 26.18 -14.21
C PRO A 117 -22.69 24.86 -13.80
N ASP A 118 -21.95 23.75 -13.73
CA ASP A 118 -22.47 22.40 -13.44
C ASP A 118 -21.89 21.76 -12.15
N CYS A 119 -20.75 22.26 -11.66
CA CYS A 119 -20.10 21.89 -10.38
C CYS A 119 -18.88 22.79 -10.12
N ASN A 120 -18.22 22.62 -8.97
CA ASN A 120 -16.88 23.16 -8.75
C ASN A 120 -15.85 22.27 -9.44
N TYR A 121 -14.89 22.90 -10.14
CA TYR A 121 -13.79 22.20 -10.78
C TYR A 121 -12.50 22.45 -10.00
N ALA A 122 -11.62 21.46 -9.91
CA ALA A 122 -10.25 21.68 -9.47
C ALA A 122 -9.64 22.85 -10.25
N VAL A 123 -8.87 23.71 -9.58
CA VAL A 123 -8.13 24.76 -10.28
C VAL A 123 -7.24 24.07 -11.33
N GLY A 124 -7.48 24.33 -12.62
CA GLY A 124 -6.68 23.76 -13.71
C GLY A 124 -5.19 24.10 -13.58
N THR A 125 -4.35 23.51 -14.44
CA THR A 125 -2.90 23.73 -14.38
C THR A 125 -2.57 25.23 -14.41
N TRP A 126 -1.88 25.70 -13.38
CA TRP A 126 -1.47 27.10 -13.24
C TRP A 126 -0.03 27.17 -12.76
N SER A 127 0.59 28.33 -12.86
CA SER A 127 1.96 28.55 -12.39
C SER A 127 1.98 29.74 -11.43
N PRO A 128 2.53 29.57 -10.21
CA PRO A 128 2.74 30.68 -9.32
C PRO A 128 3.57 31.79 -9.96
N THR A 129 3.11 33.04 -9.81
CA THR A 129 3.85 34.22 -10.25
C THR A 129 4.93 34.61 -9.25
N SER A 130 4.74 34.29 -7.97
CA SER A 130 5.78 34.40 -6.94
C SER A 130 5.47 33.49 -5.75
N VAL A 131 6.51 32.92 -5.14
CA VAL A 131 6.41 32.27 -3.82
C VAL A 131 7.40 32.94 -2.86
N THR A 132 6.92 33.32 -1.67
CA THR A 132 7.72 34.02 -0.66
C THR A 132 7.58 33.33 0.69
N VAL A 133 8.70 33.02 1.33
CA VAL A 133 8.75 32.56 2.73
C VAL A 133 9.12 33.74 3.63
N THR A 134 8.27 34.02 4.62
CA THR A 134 8.48 35.08 5.61
C THR A 134 8.74 34.43 6.97
N PRO A 135 9.98 34.44 7.47
CA PRO A 135 10.29 33.86 8.77
C PRO A 135 9.81 34.76 9.92
N LYS A 136 9.40 34.14 11.03
CA LYS A 136 9.05 34.80 12.29
C LYS A 136 10.08 34.43 13.34
N PHE A 137 10.74 35.44 13.91
CA PHE A 137 11.70 35.27 15.00
C PHE A 137 11.09 35.71 16.33
N GLY A 138 11.42 35.01 17.41
CA GLY A 138 11.01 35.39 18.76
C GLY A 138 11.66 36.70 19.21
N ALA A 139 11.05 37.38 20.18
CA ALA A 139 11.72 38.47 20.88
C ALA A 139 12.94 37.90 21.63
N SER A 140 14.11 38.52 21.46
CA SER A 140 15.34 38.09 22.13
C SER A 140 15.16 38.13 23.65
N THR A 141 14.93 36.98 24.28
CA THR A 141 15.14 36.84 25.72
C THR A 141 16.63 36.75 25.94
N ASN A 142 17.28 37.90 26.15
CA ASN A 142 18.65 37.98 26.62
C ASN A 142 18.70 37.46 28.06
N THR A 143 18.69 36.14 28.23
CA THR A 143 19.10 35.49 29.47
C THR A 143 20.34 34.67 29.13
N PRO A 144 21.53 35.01 29.67
CA PRO A 144 22.75 34.31 29.30
C PRO A 144 22.66 32.85 29.76
N THR A 145 22.71 31.93 28.81
CA THR A 145 22.99 30.52 29.05
C THR A 145 24.41 30.42 29.64
N PRO A 146 24.63 29.71 30.77
CA PRO A 146 25.96 29.54 31.33
C PRO A 146 26.90 28.88 30.32
N VAL A 147 28.12 29.43 30.22
CA VAL A 147 29.19 28.96 29.34
C VAL A 147 29.52 27.50 29.66
N PRO A 148 29.50 26.58 28.66
CA PRO A 148 29.92 25.20 28.86
C PRO A 148 31.38 25.13 29.30
N ALA A 149 31.66 24.40 30.38
CA ALA A 149 33.02 24.13 30.82
C ALA A 149 33.79 23.35 29.74
N THR A 150 35.06 23.69 29.59
CA THR A 150 36.02 23.11 28.64
C THR A 150 36.00 21.58 28.68
N PRO A 151 35.98 20.87 27.52
CA PRO A 151 35.95 19.42 27.50
C PRO A 151 37.22 18.83 28.12
N THR A 152 37.03 17.86 29.02
CA THR A 152 38.10 17.04 29.60
C THR A 152 38.63 16.10 28.51
N PRO A 153 39.95 15.97 28.30
CA PRO A 153 40.49 15.09 27.26
C PRO A 153 40.17 13.61 27.57
N ILE A 154 39.75 12.90 26.53
CA ILE A 154 39.45 11.46 26.51
C ILE A 154 40.75 10.67 26.73
N PRO A 155 40.78 9.65 27.60
CA PRO A 155 41.95 8.80 27.76
C PRO A 155 42.15 7.89 26.53
N THR A 156 43.30 8.04 25.88
CA THR A 156 43.76 7.16 24.79
C THR A 156 44.08 5.77 25.34
N ALA A 157 43.32 4.74 24.92
CA ALA A 157 43.66 3.35 25.20
C ALA A 157 44.87 2.92 24.35
N ALA A 158 45.87 2.33 25.01
CA ALA A 158 47.05 1.73 24.38
C ALA A 158 46.70 0.43 23.63
N PRO A 159 47.42 0.09 22.54
CA PRO A 159 47.10 -1.06 21.69
C PRO A 159 47.43 -2.37 22.40
N THR A 160 46.45 -3.29 22.45
CA THR A 160 46.66 -4.66 22.96
C THR A 160 47.07 -5.58 21.82
N ALA A 161 48.12 -6.37 22.05
CA ALA A 161 48.79 -7.23 21.09
C ALA A 161 47.95 -8.44 20.63
N ALA A 162 48.19 -8.86 19.40
CA ALA A 162 47.64 -10.08 18.78
C ALA A 162 48.18 -11.37 19.41
N PRO A 163 47.40 -12.47 19.35
CA PRO A 163 47.97 -13.81 19.28
C PRO A 163 47.63 -14.51 17.96
N THR A 164 48.69 -14.89 17.26
CA THR A 164 48.72 -15.81 16.13
C THR A 164 48.76 -17.26 16.64
N ALA A 165 47.90 -18.15 16.14
CA ALA A 165 48.23 -19.54 15.82
C ALA A 165 47.08 -20.29 15.11
N ALA A 166 47.36 -20.76 13.90
CA ALA A 166 46.78 -21.95 13.25
C ALA A 166 47.94 -22.61 12.45
N PRO A 167 47.86 -23.86 11.94
CA PRO A 167 46.81 -24.90 12.00
C PRO A 167 47.39 -26.26 12.48
N THR A 168 46.62 -27.37 12.46
CA THR A 168 47.01 -28.69 11.89
C THR A 168 45.92 -29.78 12.04
N ALA A 169 45.50 -30.29 10.88
CA ALA A 169 45.09 -31.64 10.42
C ALA A 169 44.19 -32.62 11.20
N ALA A 170 43.30 -33.24 10.41
CA ALA A 170 42.40 -34.36 10.66
C ALA A 170 43.09 -35.72 10.90
N PRO A 171 42.30 -36.74 11.29
CA PRO A 171 42.37 -38.01 10.55
C PRO A 171 41.00 -38.59 10.14
N THR A 172 40.99 -39.11 8.92
CA THR A 172 39.98 -39.94 8.27
C THR A 172 39.96 -41.37 8.83
N ALA A 173 38.80 -41.99 8.95
CA ALA A 173 38.59 -43.43 8.68
C ALA A 173 37.09 -43.78 8.49
N ALA A 174 36.72 -44.13 7.26
CA ALA A 174 35.73 -45.18 6.94
C ALA A 174 36.54 -46.40 6.41
N PRO A 175 36.03 -47.63 6.19
CA PRO A 175 34.62 -48.06 6.04
C PRO A 175 34.28 -49.37 6.80
N THR A 176 33.04 -49.88 6.73
CA THR A 176 32.72 -51.32 6.54
C THR A 176 31.24 -51.51 6.18
N ALA A 177 30.99 -52.52 5.35
CA ALA A 177 29.83 -52.79 4.50
C ALA A 177 28.60 -53.46 5.16
N ALA A 178 27.53 -53.52 4.37
CA ALA A 178 26.23 -54.16 4.56
C ALA A 178 26.27 -55.68 4.86
N PRO A 179 25.09 -56.27 5.16
CA PRO A 179 24.61 -57.29 4.23
C PRO A 179 23.13 -57.18 3.84
N THR A 180 22.94 -57.51 2.56
CA THR A 180 21.76 -57.85 1.76
C THR A 180 20.79 -58.87 2.39
N ALA A 181 19.48 -58.71 2.14
CA ALA A 181 18.61 -59.77 1.57
C ALA A 181 17.17 -59.27 1.27
N ALA A 182 16.77 -59.34 -0.01
CA ALA A 182 15.37 -59.43 -0.45
C ALA A 182 14.83 -60.85 -0.21
N PRO A 183 13.49 -61.07 -0.30
CA PRO A 183 12.98 -61.73 -1.52
C PRO A 183 11.60 -61.26 -2.05
N VAL A 184 11.59 -60.98 -3.36
CA VAL A 184 10.66 -61.37 -4.46
C VAL A 184 9.13 -61.58 -4.29
N ASN A 185 8.37 -60.71 -5.03
CA ASN A 185 7.39 -60.93 -6.14
C ASN A 185 6.09 -61.79 -5.93
N PRO A 186 5.07 -61.80 -6.85
CA PRO A 186 4.77 -60.96 -8.05
C PRO A 186 3.28 -60.52 -8.27
N THR A 187 3.02 -59.84 -9.41
CA THR A 187 1.79 -59.89 -10.27
C THR A 187 0.73 -58.80 -10.01
N ALA A 188 0.13 -58.05 -10.95
CA ALA A 188 0.24 -57.84 -12.41
C ALA A 188 -0.37 -56.46 -12.79
N ALA A 189 0.06 -55.92 -13.94
CA ALA A 189 -0.48 -54.75 -14.64
C ALA A 189 -1.82 -55.05 -15.37
N PRO A 190 -2.53 -54.02 -15.88
CA PRO A 190 -2.32 -53.58 -17.27
C PRO A 190 -2.26 -52.04 -17.41
N THR A 191 -1.29 -51.47 -18.13
CA THR A 191 -1.32 -51.10 -19.56
C THR A 191 -2.25 -49.94 -19.88
N GLU A 192 -1.68 -48.75 -20.10
CA GLU A 192 -1.98 -47.94 -21.29
C GLU A 192 -0.81 -46.99 -21.62
N THR A 193 -0.71 -46.66 -22.89
CA THR A 193 0.50 -46.31 -23.63
C THR A 193 0.75 -44.80 -23.72
N THR A 194 1.95 -44.37 -23.34
CA THR A 194 2.54 -43.07 -23.69
C THR A 194 3.37 -43.20 -24.98
N PRO A 195 3.37 -42.22 -25.90
CA PRO A 195 4.50 -41.97 -26.77
C PRO A 195 5.43 -40.91 -26.15
N ALA A 196 6.73 -41.20 -26.19
CA ALA A 196 7.85 -40.42 -25.65
C ALA A 196 8.03 -39.02 -26.32
N PRO A 197 8.72 -38.08 -25.64
CA PRO A 197 8.85 -36.70 -26.09
C PRO A 197 9.93 -36.57 -27.17
N THR A 198 9.72 -35.64 -28.11
CA THR A 198 10.78 -35.17 -29.01
C THR A 198 11.24 -33.81 -28.51
N ASP A 199 12.52 -33.75 -28.19
CA ASP A 199 13.28 -32.59 -27.77
C ASP A 199 13.46 -31.61 -28.94
N THR A 200 13.09 -30.34 -28.75
CA THR A 200 13.62 -29.19 -29.50
C THR A 200 13.27 -27.87 -28.80
N THR A 201 14.31 -27.27 -28.21
CA THR A 201 14.67 -25.83 -28.25
C THR A 201 13.64 -24.77 -27.83
N SER A 202 13.98 -24.09 -26.74
CA SER A 202 13.79 -22.65 -26.46
C SER A 202 12.98 -21.85 -27.48
N THR A 203 11.78 -21.43 -27.09
CA THR A 203 11.08 -20.29 -27.68
C THR A 203 10.58 -19.39 -26.57
N GLU A 204 11.16 -18.19 -26.56
CA GLU A 204 10.65 -16.89 -26.15
C GLU A 204 9.17 -16.87 -25.72
N VAL A 205 8.93 -16.35 -24.51
CA VAL A 205 7.62 -16.01 -23.98
C VAL A 205 7.00 -14.96 -24.91
N ALA A 206 6.01 -15.36 -25.70
CA ALA A 206 5.22 -14.43 -26.49
C ALA A 206 4.38 -13.57 -25.53
N GLU A 207 4.58 -12.25 -25.58
CA GLU A 207 3.64 -11.27 -25.02
C GLU A 207 2.24 -11.55 -25.60
N THR A 208 1.31 -11.93 -24.74
CA THR A 208 -0.12 -12.00 -25.07
C THR A 208 -0.62 -10.59 -25.33
N THR A 209 -0.70 -10.20 -26.60
CA THR A 209 -1.40 -8.97 -27.00
C THR A 209 -2.89 -9.16 -26.75
N LEU A 210 -3.42 -8.48 -25.73
CA LEU A 210 -4.85 -8.38 -25.47
C LEU A 210 -5.54 -7.84 -26.73
N ASP A 211 -6.56 -8.56 -27.23
CA ASP A 211 -7.39 -8.13 -28.36
C ASP A 211 -8.27 -6.95 -27.91
N PRO A 212 -8.06 -5.72 -28.43
CA PRO A 212 -8.89 -4.56 -28.08
C PRO A 212 -10.32 -4.65 -28.61
N ASN A 213 -10.66 -5.71 -29.37
CA ASN A 213 -11.99 -5.99 -29.90
C ASN A 213 -12.65 -7.24 -29.27
N ALA A 214 -12.14 -7.77 -28.16
CA ALA A 214 -12.89 -8.73 -27.37
C ALA A 214 -14.19 -8.06 -26.91
N GLY A 215 -15.29 -8.30 -27.64
CA GLY A 215 -16.60 -7.73 -27.33
C GLY A 215 -16.97 -8.05 -25.89
N THR A 216 -17.61 -7.09 -25.21
CA THR A 216 -18.09 -7.24 -23.82
C THR A 216 -18.88 -8.54 -23.70
N VAL A 217 -18.25 -9.58 -23.15
CA VAL A 217 -18.95 -10.81 -22.76
C VAL A 217 -19.87 -10.38 -21.62
N ALA A 218 -21.16 -10.64 -21.77
CA ALA A 218 -22.09 -10.36 -20.69
C ALA A 218 -21.69 -11.24 -19.48
N PRO A 219 -21.57 -10.68 -18.27
CA PRO A 219 -21.22 -11.46 -17.09
C PRO A 219 -22.22 -12.60 -16.92
N VAL A 220 -21.71 -13.81 -16.69
CA VAL A 220 -22.51 -14.99 -16.38
C VAL A 220 -22.47 -15.14 -14.86
N ALA A 221 -23.62 -15.26 -14.23
CA ALA A 221 -23.64 -15.40 -12.77
C ALA A 221 -23.05 -16.76 -12.36
N GLY A 222 -22.08 -16.74 -11.45
CA GLY A 222 -21.48 -17.89 -10.77
C GLY A 222 -20.28 -18.51 -11.47
N ASP A 223 -19.72 -17.91 -12.52
CA ASP A 223 -18.56 -18.46 -13.25
C ASP A 223 -17.27 -17.64 -13.10
N ASP A 224 -17.31 -16.54 -12.35
CA ASP A 224 -16.22 -15.59 -12.20
C ASP A 224 -15.31 -15.86 -10.98
N TRP A 225 -15.49 -17.00 -10.31
CA TRP A 225 -14.67 -17.38 -9.17
C TRP A 225 -13.24 -17.72 -9.58
N LEU A 226 -12.30 -17.39 -8.68
CA LEU A 226 -10.87 -17.53 -8.90
C LEU A 226 -10.26 -18.55 -7.95
N THR A 227 -9.11 -19.07 -8.33
CA THR A 227 -8.27 -19.93 -7.48
C THR A 227 -6.81 -19.73 -7.88
N THR A 228 -5.88 -20.44 -7.24
CA THR A 228 -4.46 -20.34 -7.53
C THR A 228 -3.87 -21.65 -8.06
N ASP A 229 -2.93 -21.53 -8.98
CA ASP A 229 -2.10 -22.61 -9.50
C ASP A 229 -0.64 -22.17 -9.49
N GLY A 230 0.11 -22.69 -8.51
CA GLY A 230 1.46 -22.22 -8.20
C GLY A 230 1.47 -20.71 -7.90
N ASN A 231 2.23 -19.96 -8.69
CA ASN A 231 2.34 -18.50 -8.54
C ASN A 231 1.34 -17.69 -9.38
N LYS A 232 0.27 -18.31 -9.88
CA LYS A 232 -0.73 -17.67 -10.75
C LYS A 232 -2.12 -17.70 -10.13
N ILE A 233 -2.88 -16.64 -10.38
CA ILE A 233 -4.33 -16.63 -10.20
C ILE A 233 -4.97 -17.11 -11.50
N VAL A 234 -5.92 -18.04 -11.40
CA VAL A 234 -6.61 -18.66 -12.53
C VAL A 234 -8.13 -18.68 -12.31
N ASP A 235 -8.88 -18.70 -13.39
CA ASP A 235 -10.32 -18.98 -13.36
C ASP A 235 -10.61 -20.47 -13.12
N GLN A 236 -11.90 -20.83 -13.03
CA GLN A 236 -12.34 -22.22 -12.87
C GLN A 236 -11.91 -23.16 -14.02
N ASN A 237 -11.55 -22.63 -15.19
CA ASN A 237 -11.06 -23.40 -16.34
C ASN A 237 -9.53 -23.55 -16.35
N GLY A 238 -8.82 -22.96 -15.37
CA GLY A 238 -7.36 -22.92 -15.32
C GLY A 238 -6.74 -21.86 -16.23
N THR A 239 -7.54 -20.92 -16.75
CA THR A 239 -7.02 -19.78 -17.53
C THR A 239 -6.46 -18.74 -16.59
N GLN A 240 -5.23 -18.30 -16.84
CA GLN A 240 -4.60 -17.25 -16.03
C GLN A 240 -5.38 -15.94 -16.12
N VAL A 241 -5.65 -15.34 -14.97
CA VAL A 241 -6.33 -14.05 -14.83
C VAL A 241 -5.33 -12.97 -14.43
N TRP A 242 -5.47 -11.79 -15.02
CA TRP A 242 -4.70 -10.60 -14.68
C TRP A 242 -5.61 -9.62 -13.96
N LEU A 243 -5.22 -9.24 -12.75
CA LEU A 243 -5.96 -8.26 -11.95
C LEU A 243 -5.23 -6.92 -12.00
N THR A 244 -5.87 -5.92 -12.60
CA THR A 244 -5.43 -4.53 -12.66
C THR A 244 -6.29 -3.71 -11.71
N GLY A 245 -5.76 -3.49 -10.51
CA GLY A 245 -6.49 -2.91 -9.39
C GLY A 245 -6.26 -1.43 -9.15
N ILE A 246 -7.25 -0.77 -8.56
CA ILE A 246 -7.07 0.48 -7.80
C ILE A 246 -7.79 0.39 -6.45
N ASN A 247 -7.36 1.19 -5.48
CA ASN A 247 -8.00 1.30 -4.17
C ASN A 247 -9.03 2.43 -4.19
N TRP A 248 -10.25 2.16 -3.70
CA TRP A 248 -11.22 3.21 -3.44
C TRP A 248 -11.69 3.15 -1.99
N PHE A 249 -11.04 3.95 -1.14
CA PHE A 249 -11.29 4.01 0.30
C PHE A 249 -12.51 4.87 0.67
N GLY A 250 -12.86 4.88 1.96
CA GLY A 250 -13.88 5.78 2.53
C GLY A 250 -14.71 5.13 3.64
N TYR A 251 -15.06 3.85 3.49
CA TYR A 251 -15.77 3.10 4.53
C TYR A 251 -14.93 2.85 5.80
N ASN A 252 -13.61 3.04 5.72
CA ASN A 252 -12.71 3.04 6.86
C ASN A 252 -12.61 4.41 7.58
N THR A 253 -12.89 5.54 6.91
CA THR A 253 -12.53 6.89 7.39
C THR A 253 -13.62 7.62 8.19
N GLY A 254 -14.87 7.15 8.11
CA GLY A 254 -16.05 7.77 8.73
C GLY A 254 -16.92 8.58 7.78
N THR A 255 -16.60 8.62 6.49
CA THR A 255 -17.55 9.12 5.47
C THR A 255 -18.70 8.14 5.22
N ASN A 256 -18.55 6.88 5.61
CA ASN A 256 -19.56 5.81 5.50
C ASN A 256 -20.07 5.62 4.06
N VAL A 257 -19.25 6.01 3.09
CA VAL A 257 -19.40 5.87 1.65
C VAL A 257 -17.99 5.98 1.05
N PHE A 258 -17.82 5.63 -0.22
CA PHE A 258 -16.58 5.88 -0.95
C PHE A 258 -16.21 7.37 -0.97
N ASP A 259 -14.97 7.68 -0.60
CA ASP A 259 -14.48 9.05 -0.58
C ASP A 259 -14.50 9.65 -1.99
N GLY A 260 -14.72 10.96 -2.06
CA GLY A 260 -14.93 11.66 -3.34
C GLY A 260 -16.37 11.70 -3.84
N CYS A 261 -17.31 10.91 -3.30
CA CYS A 261 -18.75 11.01 -3.65
C CYS A 261 -19.42 12.36 -3.28
N ARG A 262 -18.69 13.26 -2.62
CA ARG A 262 -19.08 14.68 -2.49
C ARG A 262 -18.85 15.50 -3.77
N ASN A 263 -17.91 15.06 -4.61
CA ASN A 263 -17.39 15.79 -5.75
C ASN A 263 -17.69 15.08 -7.08
N CYS A 264 -17.86 13.76 -7.08
CA CYS A 264 -18.23 12.99 -8.26
C CYS A 264 -19.53 12.19 -8.06
N ASN A 265 -20.10 11.75 -9.18
CA ASN A 265 -21.16 10.74 -9.21
C ASN A 265 -20.53 9.34 -9.18
N MET A 266 -21.05 8.45 -8.32
CA MET A 266 -20.51 7.09 -8.12
C MET A 266 -20.57 6.23 -9.39
N ASP A 267 -21.71 6.23 -10.09
CA ASP A 267 -21.89 5.46 -11.34
C ASP A 267 -20.89 5.94 -12.40
N ALA A 268 -20.80 7.26 -12.61
CA ALA A 268 -19.85 7.84 -13.55
C ALA A 268 -18.38 7.52 -13.21
N ALA A 269 -18.03 7.52 -11.92
CA ALA A 269 -16.68 7.18 -11.46
C ALA A 269 -16.36 5.70 -11.71
N LEU A 270 -17.23 4.76 -11.32
CA LEU A 270 -17.05 3.32 -11.58
C LEU A 270 -16.97 3.03 -13.08
N LYS A 271 -17.81 3.69 -13.88
CA LYS A 271 -17.72 3.57 -15.34
C LYS A 271 -16.37 4.04 -15.86
N ALA A 272 -15.90 5.20 -15.41
CA ALA A 272 -14.62 5.74 -15.85
C ALA A 272 -13.45 4.80 -15.48
N ILE A 273 -13.47 4.22 -14.28
CA ILE A 273 -12.49 3.22 -13.83
C ILE A 273 -12.44 2.04 -14.80
N ALA A 274 -13.59 1.47 -15.16
CA ALA A 274 -13.67 0.39 -16.14
C ALA A 274 -13.18 0.83 -17.54
N ASP A 275 -13.59 2.01 -18.01
CA ASP A 275 -13.17 2.55 -19.31
C ASP A 275 -11.65 2.78 -19.39
N HIS A 276 -10.97 2.93 -18.24
CA HIS A 276 -9.52 3.02 -18.12
C HIS A 276 -8.81 1.65 -18.06
N GLY A 277 -9.55 0.55 -18.10
CA GLY A 277 -9.00 -0.81 -18.16
C GLY A 277 -8.67 -1.44 -16.80
N PHE A 278 -9.13 -0.84 -15.70
CA PHE A 278 -9.07 -1.48 -14.38
C PHE A 278 -10.20 -2.49 -14.23
N ASN A 279 -9.87 -3.68 -13.75
CA ASN A 279 -10.83 -4.77 -13.58
C ASN A 279 -10.93 -5.26 -12.13
N LEU A 280 -10.19 -4.66 -11.19
CA LEU A 280 -10.29 -4.93 -9.76
C LEU A 280 -10.42 -3.61 -8.98
N LEU A 281 -11.26 -3.58 -7.96
CA LEU A 281 -11.30 -2.54 -6.95
C LEU A 281 -11.06 -3.13 -5.56
N ARG A 282 -10.04 -2.62 -4.87
CA ARG A 282 -9.86 -2.87 -3.44
C ARG A 282 -10.74 -1.89 -2.68
N PHE A 283 -11.59 -2.41 -1.78
CA PHE A 283 -12.54 -1.64 -0.97
C PHE A 283 -12.10 -1.62 0.50
N PRO A 284 -11.28 -0.64 0.91
CA PRO A 284 -10.98 -0.36 2.31
C PRO A 284 -12.22 -0.08 3.15
N MET A 285 -12.41 -0.86 4.21
CA MET A 285 -13.48 -0.69 5.18
C MET A 285 -13.03 -1.02 6.60
N SER A 286 -13.70 -0.44 7.59
CA SER A 286 -13.39 -0.73 9.00
C SER A 286 -14.20 -1.93 9.52
N ALA A 287 -13.64 -2.74 10.41
CA ALA A 287 -14.41 -3.79 11.09
C ALA A 287 -15.62 -3.19 11.83
N GLU A 288 -15.46 -2.01 12.43
CA GLU A 288 -16.53 -1.29 13.10
C GLU A 288 -17.74 -0.99 12.20
N VAL A 289 -17.56 -0.48 10.97
CA VAL A 289 -18.71 -0.18 10.09
C VAL A 289 -19.43 -1.47 9.67
N VAL A 290 -18.67 -2.55 9.46
CA VAL A 290 -19.20 -3.87 9.13
C VAL A 290 -20.02 -4.44 10.29
N LEU A 291 -19.52 -4.32 11.53
CA LEU A 291 -20.25 -4.74 12.73
C LEU A 291 -21.49 -3.89 12.99
N ALA A 292 -21.46 -2.60 12.67
CA ALA A 292 -22.65 -1.76 12.71
C ALA A 292 -23.72 -2.31 11.75
N TRP A 293 -23.35 -2.62 10.50
CA TRP A 293 -24.28 -3.22 9.52
C TRP A 293 -24.83 -4.58 9.97
N LYS A 294 -23.97 -5.45 10.51
CA LYS A 294 -24.36 -6.74 11.11
C LYS A 294 -25.44 -6.56 12.18
N ASN A 295 -25.36 -5.48 12.96
CA ASN A 295 -26.30 -5.15 14.02
C ASN A 295 -27.50 -4.29 13.56
N GLY A 296 -27.68 -4.07 12.26
CA GLY A 296 -28.77 -3.27 11.70
C GLY A 296 -28.62 -1.77 11.97
N ILE A 297 -27.40 -1.31 12.27
CA ILE A 297 -27.06 0.10 12.46
C ILE A 297 -26.33 0.56 11.20
N TYR A 298 -26.88 1.60 10.56
CA TYR A 298 -26.34 2.11 9.30
C TYR A 298 -25.92 3.57 9.49
N PRO A 299 -24.61 3.83 9.70
CA PRO A 299 -24.10 5.19 9.79
C PRO A 299 -24.46 6.02 8.54
N GLU A 300 -24.70 7.31 8.73
CA GLU A 300 -25.10 8.23 7.66
C GLU A 300 -23.96 8.37 6.64
N ALA A 301 -24.28 8.05 5.39
CA ALA A 301 -23.36 8.16 4.26
C ALA A 301 -23.16 9.62 3.84
N ASN A 302 -21.90 10.00 3.63
CA ASN A 302 -21.52 11.38 3.44
C ASN A 302 -21.24 11.73 1.98
N PHE A 303 -22.29 12.02 1.21
CA PHE A 303 -22.18 12.29 -0.23
C PHE A 303 -22.96 13.54 -0.66
N ASN A 304 -22.70 14.02 -1.88
CA ASN A 304 -23.49 15.09 -2.46
C ASN A 304 -24.78 14.52 -3.06
N GLN A 305 -25.90 14.78 -2.40
CA GLN A 305 -27.22 14.27 -2.79
C GLN A 305 -27.72 14.79 -4.14
N ALA A 306 -27.25 15.96 -4.60
CA ALA A 306 -27.65 16.48 -5.91
C ALA A 306 -26.91 15.75 -7.04
N SER A 307 -25.61 15.49 -6.85
CA SER A 307 -24.78 14.76 -7.83
C SER A 307 -24.99 13.25 -7.80
N ASN A 308 -25.53 12.70 -6.70
CA ASN A 308 -25.81 11.28 -6.50
C ASN A 308 -27.26 11.09 -6.04
N ALA A 309 -28.21 11.61 -6.82
CA ALA A 309 -29.64 11.57 -6.50
C ALA A 309 -30.17 10.13 -6.35
N GLU A 310 -29.56 9.18 -7.06
CA GLU A 310 -29.86 7.74 -6.99
C GLU A 310 -29.53 7.11 -5.64
N LEU A 311 -28.63 7.70 -4.84
CA LEU A 311 -28.27 7.20 -3.52
C LEU A 311 -29.21 7.72 -2.42
N VAL A 312 -30.04 8.72 -2.72
CA VAL A 312 -30.94 9.33 -1.73
C VAL A 312 -31.96 8.32 -1.22
N GLY A 313 -31.99 8.17 0.11
CA GLY A 313 -32.88 7.22 0.80
C GLY A 313 -32.27 5.82 1.00
N MET A 314 -31.09 5.55 0.43
CA MET A 314 -30.32 4.35 0.75
C MET A 314 -29.54 4.55 2.05
N ASN A 315 -29.43 3.49 2.84
CA ASN A 315 -28.50 3.45 3.97
C ASN A 315 -27.06 3.11 3.51
N SER A 316 -26.05 3.24 4.37
CA SER A 316 -24.64 3.05 3.99
C SER A 316 -24.32 1.66 3.42
N GLN A 317 -25.00 0.61 3.88
CA GLN A 317 -24.84 -0.74 3.31
C GLN A 317 -25.56 -0.88 1.96
N GLN A 318 -26.74 -0.28 1.79
CA GLN A 318 -27.44 -0.28 0.51
C GLN A 318 -26.65 0.48 -0.57
N ILE A 319 -25.95 1.54 -0.19
CA ILE A 319 -25.02 2.26 -1.09
C ILE A 319 -23.84 1.35 -1.48
N PHE A 320 -23.32 0.57 -0.53
CA PHE A 320 -22.28 -0.43 -0.81
C PHE A 320 -22.79 -1.52 -1.77
N ASP A 321 -23.98 -2.07 -1.51
CA ASP A 321 -24.65 -3.06 -2.38
C ASP A 321 -24.86 -2.47 -3.81
N TYR A 322 -25.23 -1.20 -3.90
CA TYR A 322 -25.37 -0.50 -5.18
C TYR A 322 -24.03 -0.37 -5.92
N ALA A 323 -22.96 -0.01 -5.21
CA ALA A 323 -21.61 0.02 -5.79
C ALA A 323 -21.18 -1.35 -6.33
N LEU A 324 -21.47 -2.45 -5.61
CA LEU A 324 -21.23 -3.81 -6.11
C LEU A 324 -22.03 -4.08 -7.39
N SER A 325 -23.29 -3.67 -7.46
CA SER A 325 -24.11 -3.84 -8.68
C SER A 325 -23.55 -3.05 -9.88
N LEU A 326 -22.94 -1.90 -9.63
CA LEU A 326 -22.27 -1.10 -10.66
C LEU A 326 -20.94 -1.74 -11.08
N CYS A 327 -20.17 -2.30 -10.13
CA CYS A 327 -18.96 -3.07 -10.44
C CYS A 327 -19.32 -4.27 -11.34
N GLN A 328 -20.35 -5.03 -10.99
CA GLN A 328 -20.88 -6.12 -11.83
C GLN A 328 -21.29 -5.63 -13.23
N LYS A 329 -22.05 -4.53 -13.29
CA LYS A 329 -22.50 -3.90 -14.55
C LYS A 329 -21.32 -3.50 -15.45
N TYR A 330 -20.20 -3.06 -14.87
CA TYR A 330 -19.03 -2.59 -15.60
C TYR A 330 -17.90 -3.62 -15.72
N GLY A 331 -18.10 -4.86 -15.24
CA GLY A 331 -17.10 -5.92 -15.32
C GLY A 331 -15.89 -5.71 -14.39
N ILE A 332 -16.09 -5.04 -13.26
CA ILE A 332 -15.07 -4.82 -12.23
C ILE A 332 -15.29 -5.84 -11.11
N LYS A 333 -14.23 -6.56 -10.72
CA LYS A 333 -14.18 -7.41 -9.52
C LYS A 333 -13.80 -6.61 -8.30
N VAL A 334 -14.12 -7.14 -7.12
CA VAL A 334 -13.92 -6.46 -5.85
C VAL A 334 -13.12 -7.33 -4.90
N MET A 335 -12.16 -6.71 -4.24
CA MET A 335 -11.43 -7.24 -3.08
C MET A 335 -11.86 -6.44 -1.85
N LEU A 336 -12.45 -7.11 -0.86
CA LEU A 336 -12.81 -6.46 0.40
C LEU A 336 -11.59 -6.40 1.31
N ASP A 337 -11.34 -5.25 1.91
CA ASP A 337 -10.20 -5.05 2.79
C ASP A 337 -10.68 -4.54 4.16
N ILE A 338 -10.38 -5.30 5.23
CA ILE A 338 -10.50 -4.80 6.60
C ILE A 338 -9.31 -3.89 6.88
N HIS A 339 -9.49 -2.63 6.49
CA HIS A 339 -8.46 -1.62 6.49
C HIS A 339 -8.09 -1.10 7.88
N SER A 340 -9.06 -1.12 8.80
CA SER A 340 -8.87 -0.69 10.18
C SER A 340 -9.86 -1.37 11.11
N ALA A 341 -9.51 -1.51 12.39
CA ALA A 341 -10.46 -1.98 13.39
C ALA A 341 -11.59 -0.96 13.59
N ASN A 342 -11.23 0.29 13.90
CA ASN A 342 -12.17 1.38 14.15
C ASN A 342 -12.45 2.16 12.87
N THR A 343 -13.65 2.76 12.79
CA THR A 343 -13.98 3.73 11.73
C THR A 343 -13.33 5.08 12.06
N ASP A 344 -12.19 5.38 11.43
CA ASP A 344 -11.38 6.58 11.66
C ASP A 344 -10.50 6.83 10.42
N ALA A 345 -10.38 8.09 9.98
CA ALA A 345 -9.50 8.48 8.88
C ALA A 345 -8.03 8.09 9.13
N SER A 346 -7.61 8.04 10.39
CA SER A 346 -6.28 7.58 10.81
C SER A 346 -6.30 6.15 11.38
N GLY A 347 -7.39 5.40 11.21
CA GLY A 347 -7.55 4.07 11.81
C GLY A 347 -6.51 3.05 11.34
N HIS A 348 -5.98 3.22 10.12
CA HIS A 348 -4.92 2.39 9.54
C HIS A 348 -3.60 2.47 10.34
N MET A 349 -3.38 3.52 11.12
CA MET A 349 -2.21 3.67 12.01
C MET A 349 -2.23 2.70 13.20
N THR A 350 -3.29 1.90 13.34
CA THR A 350 -3.35 0.86 14.38
C THR A 350 -2.58 -0.37 13.90
N ASN A 351 -1.53 -0.71 14.65
CA ASN A 351 -0.61 -1.81 14.38
C ASN A 351 -1.32 -3.17 14.17
N LEU A 352 -2.39 -3.42 14.95
CA LEU A 352 -3.10 -4.69 15.02
C LEU A 352 -4.57 -4.57 14.55
N TRP A 353 -5.22 -5.72 14.39
CA TRP A 353 -6.63 -5.87 13.94
C TRP A 353 -7.66 -5.67 15.05
N TYR A 354 -7.24 -5.33 16.26
CA TYR A 354 -8.10 -5.10 17.41
C TYR A 354 -7.69 -3.85 18.18
N THR A 355 -8.63 -3.32 18.96
CA THR A 355 -8.49 -2.15 19.82
C THR A 355 -9.24 -2.40 21.14
N ASP A 356 -9.34 -1.37 21.98
CA ASP A 356 -10.24 -1.36 23.14
C ASP A 356 -11.74 -1.36 22.76
N LYS A 357 -12.06 -0.96 21.52
CA LYS A 357 -13.43 -0.88 20.99
C LYS A 357 -13.83 -2.08 20.14
N VAL A 358 -12.87 -2.69 19.45
CA VAL A 358 -13.06 -3.83 18.55
C VAL A 358 -12.19 -4.96 19.05
N SER A 359 -12.78 -6.01 19.61
CA SER A 359 -12.03 -7.19 20.03
C SER A 359 -11.58 -8.05 18.84
N ILE A 360 -10.67 -8.99 19.08
CA ILE A 360 -10.29 -9.98 18.06
C ILE A 360 -11.50 -10.80 17.56
N GLN A 361 -12.47 -11.08 18.44
CA GLN A 361 -13.70 -11.77 18.05
C GLN A 361 -14.58 -10.87 17.18
N ASP A 362 -14.67 -9.58 17.48
CA ASP A 362 -15.38 -8.61 16.65
C ASP A 362 -14.76 -8.50 15.24
N TYR A 363 -13.43 -8.53 15.16
CA TYR A 363 -12.71 -8.61 13.89
C TYR A 363 -13.10 -9.86 13.08
N TYR A 364 -13.05 -11.06 13.68
CA TYR A 364 -13.49 -12.30 13.02
C TYR A 364 -14.96 -12.28 12.60
N ASP A 365 -15.81 -11.72 13.46
CA ASP A 365 -17.24 -11.56 13.23
C ASP A 365 -17.54 -10.63 12.04
N SER A 366 -16.70 -9.63 11.81
CA SER A 366 -16.81 -8.71 10.68
C SER A 366 -16.55 -9.42 9.34
N LEU A 367 -15.45 -10.16 9.24
CA LEU A 367 -15.10 -10.95 8.07
C LEU A 367 -16.14 -12.03 7.79
N SER A 368 -16.56 -12.77 8.82
CA SER A 368 -17.58 -13.81 8.70
C SER A 368 -18.91 -13.24 8.20
N TYR A 369 -19.29 -12.05 8.66
CA TYR A 369 -20.50 -11.37 8.18
C TYR A 369 -20.42 -10.99 6.70
N LEU A 370 -19.29 -10.42 6.25
CA LEU A 370 -19.09 -10.08 4.84
C LEU A 370 -19.08 -11.33 3.96
N ALA A 371 -18.39 -12.40 4.40
CA ALA A 371 -18.33 -13.66 3.70
C ALA A 371 -19.71 -14.31 3.56
N ASP A 372 -20.47 -14.46 4.66
CA ASP A 372 -21.80 -15.08 4.61
C ASP A 372 -22.82 -14.25 3.82
N ARG A 373 -22.79 -12.91 3.96
CA ARG A 373 -23.73 -12.02 3.25
C ARG A 373 -23.52 -12.04 1.74
N TYR A 374 -22.27 -12.05 1.30
CA TYR A 374 -21.90 -11.87 -0.12
C TYR A 374 -21.41 -13.14 -0.81
N LYS A 375 -21.50 -14.32 -0.17
CA LYS A 375 -21.04 -15.61 -0.74
C LYS A 375 -21.58 -15.96 -2.12
N ASP A 376 -22.77 -15.48 -2.48
CA ASP A 376 -23.39 -15.74 -3.79
C ASP A 376 -23.11 -14.60 -4.81
N ASN A 377 -22.31 -13.61 -4.43
CA ASN A 377 -21.95 -12.48 -5.30
C ASN A 377 -20.49 -12.57 -5.77
N ASP A 378 -20.32 -13.20 -6.93
CA ASP A 378 -19.05 -13.36 -7.65
C ASP A 378 -18.43 -12.06 -8.19
N THR A 379 -19.01 -10.90 -7.87
CA THR A 379 -18.33 -9.62 -8.01
C THR A 379 -17.22 -9.49 -6.96
N ILE A 380 -17.43 -10.01 -5.75
CA ILE A 380 -16.41 -10.08 -4.71
C ILE A 380 -15.64 -11.37 -4.88
N VAL A 381 -14.36 -11.28 -5.27
CA VAL A 381 -13.52 -12.45 -5.55
C VAL A 381 -12.44 -12.67 -4.50
N ALA A 382 -12.21 -11.70 -3.62
CA ALA A 382 -11.11 -11.72 -2.67
C ALA A 382 -11.44 -11.01 -1.35
N TYR A 383 -10.85 -11.52 -0.27
CA TYR A 383 -10.87 -10.93 1.06
C TYR A 383 -9.43 -10.68 1.50
N ASP A 384 -9.04 -9.41 1.50
CA ASP A 384 -7.86 -8.90 2.16
C ASP A 384 -8.14 -8.79 3.65
N LEU A 385 -7.49 -9.68 4.40
CA LEU A 385 -7.88 -9.98 5.76
C LEU A 385 -7.63 -8.79 6.70
N LYS A 386 -6.57 -8.01 6.48
CA LYS A 386 -6.17 -6.87 7.31
C LYS A 386 -5.15 -6.02 6.56
N ASN A 387 -5.45 -4.74 6.34
CA ASN A 387 -4.50 -3.77 5.83
C ASN A 387 -3.30 -3.54 6.76
N GLU A 388 -2.10 -3.84 6.30
CA GLU A 388 -0.83 -3.47 6.90
C GLU A 388 -0.71 -3.82 8.39
N PRO A 389 -0.68 -5.10 8.80
CA PRO A 389 -0.19 -5.46 10.12
C PRO A 389 1.23 -4.93 10.32
N HIS A 390 1.51 -4.27 11.46
CA HIS A 390 2.80 -3.62 11.69
C HIS A 390 3.17 -3.51 13.17
N GLY A 391 4.24 -2.76 13.46
CA GLY A 391 4.73 -2.47 14.80
C GLY A 391 6.21 -2.79 14.97
N LYS A 392 6.92 -1.86 15.60
CA LYS A 392 8.36 -1.95 15.86
C LYS A 392 8.67 -2.73 17.14
N PRO A 393 9.94 -3.11 17.40
CA PRO A 393 10.31 -3.90 18.58
C PRO A 393 9.84 -3.34 19.93
N ASN A 394 9.71 -2.01 20.02
CA ASN A 394 9.32 -1.26 21.22
C ASN A 394 7.84 -0.83 21.22
N GLU A 395 7.03 -1.37 20.32
CA GLU A 395 5.60 -1.07 20.17
C GLU A 395 4.77 -2.33 20.40
N ASP A 396 3.45 -2.17 20.49
CA ASP A 396 2.55 -3.31 20.25
C ASP A 396 2.69 -3.72 18.78
N LYS A 397 2.92 -4.99 18.49
CA LYS A 397 3.44 -5.39 17.18
C LYS A 397 2.83 -6.67 16.66
N ALA A 398 2.57 -6.70 15.35
CA ALA A 398 2.25 -7.91 14.63
C ALA A 398 3.50 -8.80 14.56
N ILE A 399 3.35 -10.07 14.93
CA ILE A 399 4.41 -11.08 14.85
C ILE A 399 4.03 -12.19 13.87
N TRP A 400 5.00 -13.03 13.49
CA TRP A 400 4.79 -14.17 12.60
C TRP A 400 5.63 -15.37 13.05
N ASN A 401 5.01 -16.33 13.74
CA ASN A 401 5.62 -17.59 14.18
C ASN A 401 4.53 -18.66 14.46
N GLU A 402 4.88 -19.76 15.13
CA GLU A 402 3.94 -20.85 15.48
C GLU A 402 3.07 -20.61 16.72
N SER A 403 3.17 -19.44 17.37
CA SER A 403 2.37 -19.16 18.56
C SER A 403 0.90 -18.89 18.21
N ALA A 404 -0.02 -19.17 19.14
CA ALA A 404 -1.43 -18.80 19.00
C ALA A 404 -1.75 -17.47 19.72
N LEU A 405 -0.79 -16.53 19.74
CA LEU A 405 -0.99 -15.23 20.39
C LEU A 405 -1.91 -14.34 19.57
N ASP A 406 -2.68 -13.51 20.27
CA ASP A 406 -3.65 -12.59 19.64
C ASP A 406 -3.02 -11.56 18.71
N ASN A 407 -1.71 -11.29 18.82
CA ASN A 407 -0.95 -10.39 17.94
C ASN A 407 -0.13 -11.14 16.87
N ASN A 408 -0.26 -12.46 16.75
CA ASN A 408 0.41 -13.24 15.72
C ASN A 408 -0.40 -13.26 14.43
N TRP A 409 0.10 -12.57 13.41
CA TRP A 409 -0.60 -12.40 12.15
C TRP A 409 -0.77 -13.71 11.39
N LYS A 410 0.21 -14.63 11.43
CA LYS A 410 0.06 -15.97 10.83
C LYS A 410 -1.16 -16.68 11.40
N HIS A 411 -1.21 -16.78 12.73
CA HIS A 411 -2.28 -17.48 13.42
C HIS A 411 -3.64 -16.84 13.13
N VAL A 412 -3.73 -15.52 13.21
CA VAL A 412 -4.98 -14.81 12.98
C VAL A 412 -5.41 -14.88 11.52
N ALA A 413 -4.50 -14.80 10.56
CA ALA A 413 -4.80 -14.96 9.15
C ALA A 413 -5.32 -16.37 8.85
N GLU A 414 -4.77 -17.42 9.47
CA GLU A 414 -5.27 -18.80 9.36
C GLU A 414 -6.68 -18.97 9.91
N VAL A 415 -6.99 -18.36 11.06
CA VAL A 415 -8.34 -18.39 11.65
C VAL A 415 -9.32 -17.59 10.79
N ALA A 416 -8.98 -16.33 10.47
CA ALA A 416 -9.81 -15.43 9.68
C ALA A 416 -10.08 -15.98 8.27
N GLY A 417 -9.05 -16.47 7.58
CA GLY A 417 -9.17 -17.07 6.26
C GLY A 417 -10.04 -18.31 6.26
N ASN A 418 -9.91 -19.20 7.27
CA ASN A 418 -10.80 -20.35 7.38
C ASN A 418 -12.26 -19.96 7.65
N LEU A 419 -12.51 -18.91 8.44
CA LEU A 419 -13.88 -18.41 8.65
C LEU A 419 -14.49 -17.87 7.36
N VAL A 420 -13.70 -17.17 6.53
CA VAL A 420 -14.14 -16.74 5.19
C VAL A 420 -14.42 -17.96 4.31
N LEU A 421 -13.50 -18.93 4.23
CA LEU A 421 -13.63 -20.13 3.39
C LEU A 421 -14.75 -21.09 3.83
N ASP A 422 -15.12 -21.08 5.11
CA ASP A 422 -16.27 -21.83 5.61
C ASP A 422 -17.60 -21.27 5.08
N ALA A 423 -17.67 -19.97 4.85
CA ALA A 423 -18.86 -19.29 4.30
C ALA A 423 -18.83 -19.17 2.77
N ASN A 424 -17.66 -18.89 2.20
CA ASN A 424 -17.42 -18.77 0.76
C ASN A 424 -16.12 -19.54 0.39
N PRO A 425 -16.23 -20.81 -0.04
CA PRO A 425 -15.07 -21.64 -0.38
C PRO A 425 -14.34 -21.21 -1.67
N ASP A 426 -14.97 -20.35 -2.46
CA ASP A 426 -14.47 -19.89 -3.76
C ASP A 426 -13.76 -18.52 -3.68
N ALA A 427 -13.69 -17.92 -2.49
CA ALA A 427 -13.00 -16.66 -2.27
C ALA A 427 -11.48 -16.83 -2.20
N LEU A 428 -10.75 -15.96 -2.89
CA LEU A 428 -9.32 -15.78 -2.63
C LEU A 428 -9.12 -15.15 -1.25
N ILE A 429 -8.17 -15.67 -0.49
CA ILE A 429 -7.76 -15.13 0.80
C ILE A 429 -6.44 -14.40 0.60
N VAL A 430 -6.51 -13.08 0.75
CA VAL A 430 -5.40 -12.17 0.50
C VAL A 430 -4.74 -11.84 1.84
N ILE A 431 -3.45 -12.17 1.93
CA ILE A 431 -2.66 -12.10 3.16
C ILE A 431 -1.48 -11.15 2.95
N GLU A 432 -1.51 -10.02 3.64
CA GLU A 432 -0.37 -9.10 3.69
C GLU A 432 0.75 -9.62 4.61
N GLY A 433 1.89 -8.94 4.58
CA GLY A 433 3.02 -9.17 5.50
C GLY A 433 2.90 -8.44 6.83
N ILE A 434 4.01 -8.38 7.57
CA ILE A 434 4.17 -7.56 8.77
C ILE A 434 5.22 -6.46 8.55
N GLU A 435 5.59 -5.67 9.56
CA GLU A 435 6.68 -4.67 9.45
C GLU A 435 8.07 -5.30 9.69
N ILE A 436 8.21 -6.09 10.76
CA ILE A 436 9.50 -6.61 11.21
C ILE A 436 9.57 -8.14 11.22
N TYR A 437 10.72 -8.71 10.88
CA TYR A 437 10.96 -10.16 11.00
C TYR A 437 12.34 -10.45 11.62
N PRO A 438 12.47 -11.35 12.61
CA PRO A 438 13.74 -11.61 13.28
C PRO A 438 14.82 -12.10 12.31
N LYS A 439 16.05 -11.61 12.47
CA LYS A 439 17.20 -12.06 11.69
C LYS A 439 17.71 -13.44 12.12
N ASP A 440 17.57 -13.76 13.41
CA ASP A 440 17.98 -15.03 13.99
C ASP A 440 16.85 -15.63 14.83
N LEU A 441 16.14 -16.59 14.24
CA LEU A 441 15.06 -17.30 14.91
C LEU A 441 15.54 -18.17 16.07
N SER A 442 16.83 -18.55 16.12
CA SER A 442 17.35 -19.36 17.24
C SER A 442 17.41 -18.59 18.56
N THR A 443 17.41 -17.26 18.49
CA THR A 443 17.53 -16.37 19.66
C THR A 443 16.38 -15.38 19.80
N ASN A 444 15.61 -15.12 18.73
CA ASN A 444 14.55 -14.10 18.73
C ASN A 444 13.26 -14.55 18.00
N ALA A 445 12.98 -15.85 17.91
CA ALA A 445 11.72 -16.34 17.31
C ALA A 445 10.45 -15.86 18.04
N ASP A 446 10.56 -15.46 19.31
CA ASP A 446 9.47 -14.92 20.11
C ASP A 446 9.33 -13.38 20.02
N TYR A 447 10.17 -12.72 19.22
CA TYR A 447 10.17 -11.26 19.05
C TYR A 447 10.39 -10.48 20.37
N SER A 448 11.13 -11.08 21.30
CA SER A 448 11.45 -10.47 22.59
C SER A 448 12.56 -9.42 22.53
N SER A 449 13.40 -9.41 21.49
CA SER A 449 14.42 -8.36 21.32
C SER A 449 13.75 -7.00 21.09
N THR A 450 14.29 -5.98 21.75
CA THR A 450 13.92 -4.56 21.59
C THR A 450 14.87 -3.79 20.69
N SER A 451 15.88 -4.46 20.14
CA SER A 451 16.91 -3.86 19.28
C SER A 451 16.51 -3.94 17.81
N ASP A 452 16.41 -2.79 17.15
CA ASP A 452 16.15 -2.70 15.70
C ASP A 452 17.18 -3.49 14.87
N ALA A 453 18.41 -3.64 15.38
CA ALA A 453 19.46 -4.39 14.69
C ALA A 453 19.12 -5.87 14.52
N ASP A 454 18.21 -6.42 15.32
CA ASP A 454 17.87 -7.85 15.33
C ASP A 454 16.73 -8.20 14.37
N TYR A 455 16.20 -7.22 13.63
CA TYR A 455 15.08 -7.39 12.71
C TYR A 455 15.41 -6.94 11.29
N TYR A 456 14.82 -7.64 10.32
CA TYR A 456 14.59 -7.14 8.97
C TYR A 456 13.36 -6.24 9.01
N TYR A 457 13.46 -5.02 8.47
CA TYR A 457 12.34 -4.10 8.31
C TYR A 457 11.87 -4.11 6.86
N ASN A 458 10.58 -3.88 6.67
CA ASN A 458 10.01 -3.52 5.38
C ASN A 458 8.90 -2.47 5.57
N TRP A 459 8.20 -2.08 4.50
CA TRP A 459 6.92 -1.40 4.62
C TRP A 459 5.96 -2.18 5.51
N TRP A 460 5.02 -1.46 6.11
CA TRP A 460 3.89 -2.10 6.79
C TRP A 460 3.16 -2.99 5.79
N GLY A 461 2.74 -4.19 6.21
CA GLY A 461 2.11 -5.14 5.29
C GLY A 461 3.06 -5.80 4.25
N ALA A 462 4.37 -5.57 4.28
CA ALA A 462 5.25 -6.02 3.18
C ALA A 462 6.32 -7.05 3.55
N ASN A 463 6.56 -7.28 4.84
CA ASN A 463 7.53 -8.28 5.27
C ASN A 463 6.90 -9.68 5.29
N LEU A 464 7.04 -10.41 4.18
CA LEU A 464 6.56 -11.78 4.01
C LEU A 464 7.69 -12.82 4.14
N ARG A 465 8.80 -12.46 4.82
CA ARG A 465 9.90 -13.41 5.13
C ARG A 465 9.41 -14.62 5.94
N GLY A 466 8.41 -14.41 6.79
CA GLY A 466 7.81 -15.45 7.63
C GLY A 466 7.18 -16.61 6.84
N VAL A 467 6.78 -16.40 5.58
CA VAL A 467 6.18 -17.46 4.74
C VAL A 467 7.13 -18.63 4.51
N LYS A 468 8.44 -18.36 4.43
CA LYS A 468 9.46 -19.40 4.21
C LYS A 468 9.58 -20.35 5.40
N ASP A 469 9.49 -19.83 6.61
CA ASP A 469 9.71 -20.58 7.84
C ASP A 469 8.40 -21.11 8.43
N TYR A 470 7.32 -20.35 8.26
CA TYR A 470 5.99 -20.57 8.83
C TYR A 470 4.91 -20.24 7.79
N PRO A 471 4.74 -21.05 6.73
CA PRO A 471 3.75 -20.80 5.68
C PRO A 471 2.34 -20.80 6.25
N ILE A 472 1.42 -20.05 5.61
CA ILE A 472 0.00 -20.10 5.93
C ILE A 472 -0.55 -21.46 5.50
N ASP A 473 -1.31 -22.11 6.38
CA ASP A 473 -2.00 -23.36 6.09
C ASP A 473 -3.46 -23.33 6.56
N PHE A 474 -4.39 -23.42 5.61
CA PHE A 474 -5.82 -23.56 5.87
C PHE A 474 -6.25 -25.03 6.07
N GLY A 475 -5.29 -25.94 6.28
CA GLY A 475 -5.52 -27.32 6.71
C GLY A 475 -5.84 -28.31 5.59
N SER A 476 -5.84 -27.86 4.32
CA SER A 476 -5.96 -28.75 3.16
C SER A 476 -5.35 -28.12 1.90
N PRO A 477 -4.80 -28.92 0.97
CA PRO A 477 -4.33 -28.42 -0.32
C PRO A 477 -5.41 -27.66 -1.11
N GLU A 478 -6.67 -28.09 -1.03
CA GLU A 478 -7.78 -27.45 -1.73
C GLU A 478 -8.05 -26.04 -1.20
N ARG A 479 -8.02 -25.84 0.13
CA ARG A 479 -8.14 -24.49 0.71
C ARG A 479 -6.91 -23.64 0.47
N ASN A 480 -5.71 -24.24 0.47
CA ASN A 480 -4.47 -23.50 0.24
C ASN A 480 -4.36 -22.97 -1.20
N LYS A 481 -5.14 -23.52 -2.15
CA LYS A 481 -5.32 -22.93 -3.49
C LYS A 481 -6.13 -21.62 -3.50
N GLN A 482 -6.52 -21.11 -2.35
CA GLN A 482 -7.10 -19.76 -2.23
C GLN A 482 -6.11 -18.72 -1.68
N ILE A 483 -4.88 -19.13 -1.33
CA ILE A 483 -3.87 -18.20 -0.78
C ILE A 483 -3.32 -17.29 -1.87
N VAL A 484 -3.39 -15.97 -1.63
CA VAL A 484 -2.68 -14.94 -2.38
C VAL A 484 -1.93 -14.07 -1.37
N TYR A 485 -0.63 -13.85 -1.60
CA TYR A 485 0.13 -12.93 -0.76
C TYR A 485 0.14 -11.52 -1.35
N SER A 486 0.00 -10.51 -0.51
CA SER A 486 -0.20 -9.11 -0.93
C SER A 486 0.72 -8.15 -0.18
N PRO A 487 1.98 -8.01 -0.60
CA PRO A 487 2.84 -6.98 -0.04
C PRO A 487 2.37 -5.59 -0.46
N HIS A 488 2.57 -4.61 0.42
CA HIS A 488 2.51 -3.19 0.06
C HIS A 488 3.90 -2.66 -0.27
N ASP A 489 4.00 -1.78 -1.26
CA ASP A 489 5.30 -1.25 -1.65
C ASP A 489 5.18 0.14 -2.25
N TYR A 490 5.85 1.12 -1.64
CA TYR A 490 5.72 2.52 -2.00
C TYR A 490 7.02 3.12 -2.50
N GLY A 491 6.93 4.32 -3.07
CA GLY A 491 8.09 5.11 -3.46
C GLY A 491 8.66 5.99 -2.33
N PRO A 492 9.78 6.69 -2.60
CA PRO A 492 10.43 7.58 -1.65
C PRO A 492 9.59 8.82 -1.26
N THR A 493 8.49 9.10 -1.96
CA THR A 493 7.54 10.16 -1.62
C THR A 493 6.67 9.81 -0.40
N VAL A 494 6.50 8.52 -0.11
CA VAL A 494 5.83 8.03 1.10
C VAL A 494 6.82 7.97 2.26
N TYR A 495 7.96 7.29 2.07
CA TYR A 495 9.06 7.28 3.05
C TYR A 495 10.42 7.00 2.40
N GLU A 496 11.46 7.71 2.82
CA GLU A 496 12.84 7.49 2.35
C GLU A 496 13.47 6.27 3.03
N GLN A 497 13.09 5.08 2.55
CA GLN A 497 13.64 3.81 3.01
C GLN A 497 15.14 3.68 2.68
N PRO A 498 15.91 2.87 3.44
CA PRO A 498 17.35 2.70 3.23
C PRO A 498 17.72 2.26 1.81
N TRP A 499 16.89 1.45 1.14
CA TRP A 499 17.12 0.98 -0.24
C TRP A 499 16.87 2.05 -1.32
N PHE A 500 16.37 3.24 -0.94
CA PHE A 500 16.34 4.41 -1.84
C PHE A 500 17.53 5.34 -1.65
N GLN A 501 18.38 5.12 -0.63
CA GLN A 501 19.53 5.98 -0.39
C GLN A 501 20.58 5.82 -1.49
N GLY A 502 20.81 6.89 -2.25
CA GLY A 502 21.71 6.88 -3.41
C GLY A 502 20.96 6.72 -4.73
N SER A 503 21.58 6.10 -5.73
CA SER A 503 20.91 5.74 -6.98
C SER A 503 20.29 4.35 -6.82
N PHE A 504 19.02 4.21 -7.17
CA PHE A 504 18.33 2.93 -7.22
C PHE A 504 17.75 2.67 -8.63
N ASP A 505 17.62 1.41 -8.98
CA ASP A 505 16.95 0.94 -10.19
C ASP A 505 16.18 -0.36 -9.90
N TYR A 506 15.55 -0.94 -10.92
CA TYR A 506 14.74 -2.15 -10.77
C TYR A 506 15.54 -3.34 -10.20
N GLU A 507 16.81 -3.49 -10.59
CA GLU A 507 17.62 -4.61 -10.11
C GLU A 507 18.13 -4.38 -8.68
N SER A 508 18.47 -3.14 -8.32
CA SER A 508 18.81 -2.82 -6.92
C SER A 508 17.59 -3.00 -6.01
N LEU A 509 16.39 -2.58 -6.42
CA LEU A 509 15.17 -2.78 -5.62
C LEU A 509 14.84 -4.26 -5.42
N LYS A 510 15.01 -5.08 -6.48
CA LYS A 510 14.91 -6.54 -6.35
C LYS A 510 15.90 -7.10 -5.35
N ALA A 511 17.16 -6.70 -5.44
CA ALA A 511 18.23 -7.21 -4.60
C ALA A 511 18.10 -6.76 -3.14
N ASP A 512 17.82 -5.48 -2.93
CA ASP A 512 17.91 -4.83 -1.62
C ASP A 512 16.60 -4.92 -0.83
N CYS A 513 15.45 -5.09 -1.49
CA CYS A 513 14.14 -5.16 -0.85
C CYS A 513 13.34 -6.39 -1.29
N TRP A 514 12.99 -6.55 -2.57
CA TRP A 514 11.87 -7.42 -2.93
C TRP A 514 12.16 -8.91 -2.83
N ASN A 515 13.33 -9.37 -3.31
CA ASN A 515 13.67 -10.79 -3.42
C ASN A 515 13.45 -11.53 -2.10
N ASP A 516 14.06 -11.04 -1.04
CA ASP A 516 13.99 -11.71 0.25
C ASP A 516 12.66 -11.48 0.98
N ASN A 517 11.97 -10.37 0.71
CA ASN A 517 10.78 -10.02 1.48
C ASN A 517 9.52 -10.68 0.92
N TRP A 518 9.32 -10.72 -0.39
CA TRP A 518 8.08 -11.25 -0.98
C TRP A 518 8.25 -11.82 -2.40
N LEU A 519 9.22 -11.35 -3.19
CA LEU A 519 9.36 -11.77 -4.58
C LEU A 519 9.84 -13.22 -4.72
N TYR A 520 10.55 -13.78 -3.73
CA TYR A 520 10.89 -15.21 -3.70
C TYR A 520 9.65 -16.11 -3.75
N ILE A 521 8.54 -15.70 -3.13
CA ILE A 521 7.28 -16.47 -3.11
C ILE A 521 6.78 -16.70 -4.54
N HIS A 522 6.81 -15.63 -5.35
CA HIS A 522 6.46 -15.72 -6.77
C HIS A 522 7.49 -16.55 -7.56
N ASN A 523 8.78 -16.25 -7.39
CA ASN A 523 9.85 -16.87 -8.18
C ASN A 523 10.01 -18.38 -7.91
N GLU A 524 9.73 -18.82 -6.69
CA GLU A 524 9.81 -20.22 -6.27
C GLU A 524 8.51 -21.00 -6.53
N GLY A 525 7.46 -20.34 -7.05
CA GLY A 525 6.19 -20.98 -7.38
C GLY A 525 5.31 -21.29 -6.16
N ILE A 526 5.53 -20.63 -5.02
CA ILE A 526 4.85 -20.91 -3.75
C ILE A 526 3.39 -20.45 -3.80
N ALA A 527 3.16 -19.20 -4.18
CA ALA A 527 1.83 -18.59 -4.28
C ALA A 527 1.89 -17.33 -5.17
N PRO A 528 0.75 -16.81 -5.67
CA PRO A 528 0.72 -15.57 -6.40
C PRO A 528 1.03 -14.36 -5.51
N ILE A 529 1.60 -13.33 -6.12
CA ILE A 529 1.76 -12.00 -5.51
C ILE A 529 0.80 -11.04 -6.20
N LEU A 530 -0.09 -10.43 -5.41
CA LEU A 530 -0.96 -9.32 -5.81
C LEU A 530 -0.58 -8.11 -4.97
N ILE A 531 0.16 -7.15 -5.51
CA ILE A 531 0.59 -5.96 -4.72
C ILE A 531 -0.66 -5.15 -4.34
N GLY A 532 -1.02 -5.16 -3.05
CA GLY A 532 -2.28 -4.59 -2.54
C GLY A 532 -2.31 -3.08 -2.53
N GLU A 533 -1.15 -2.44 -2.30
CA GLU A 533 -0.95 -1.02 -2.43
C GLU A 533 0.44 -0.67 -2.96
N TRP A 534 0.46 0.29 -3.88
CA TRP A 534 1.67 0.97 -4.33
C TRP A 534 1.29 2.32 -4.94
N GLY A 535 2.21 3.29 -4.86
CA GLY A 535 1.97 4.64 -5.34
C GLY A 535 3.01 5.63 -4.81
N GLY A 536 2.86 6.89 -5.21
CA GLY A 536 3.77 7.95 -4.76
C GLY A 536 3.56 9.30 -5.42
#